data_AF-A0A2P6QF42-F1
#
_entry.id   AF-A0A2P6QF42-F1
#
_cell.length_a   1.000
_cell.length_b   1.000
_cell.length_c   1.000
_cell.angle_alpha   90.00
_cell.angle_beta   90.00
_cell.angle_gamma   90.00
#
_symmetry.space_group_name_H-M   'P 1'
#
loop_
_entity.id
_entity.type
_entity.pdbx_description
1 polymer ?
#
loop_
_entity_poly.entity_id
_entity_poly.type
_entity_poly.pdbx_seq_one_letter_code
_entity_poly.pdbx_strand_id
1 'polypeptide(L)'
;MHLDMYILYSPDWHYCSTMPTFLFLYGVVFAAIHSVVRFEIGFEVHYVILCLFYIPRMYKYYIYTQDVYAKRLAKLYVATLLRGSLCWLNDNVFCIEISSWPINPQGHALWHLFMGFNSYFVNTFLMFCRAEQRG
;
A
#
# COMPACT_ATOMS: atom_id res chain seq x y z
N MET A 1 10.14 -10.84 3.87
CA MET A 1 9.96 -10.93 5.34
C MET A 1 8.99 -9.89 5.93
N HIS A 2 8.62 -8.80 5.23
CA HIS A 2 7.59 -7.86 5.73
C HIS A 2 6.16 -8.12 5.20
N LEU A 3 6.00 -8.87 4.10
CA LEU A 3 4.67 -9.23 3.57
C LEU A 3 3.97 -10.31 4.42
N ASP A 4 4.75 -11.17 5.06
CA ASP A 4 4.27 -12.29 5.88
C ASP A 4 3.52 -11.81 7.13
N MET A 5 3.90 -10.66 7.69
CA MET A 5 3.20 -10.04 8.83
C MET A 5 1.79 -9.54 8.46
N TYR A 6 1.60 -9.06 7.23
CA TYR A 6 0.30 -8.59 6.73
C TYR A 6 -0.67 -9.76 6.51
N ILE A 7 -0.14 -10.87 5.99
CA ILE A 7 -0.89 -12.11 5.86
C ILE A 7 -1.24 -12.68 7.23
N LEU A 8 -0.37 -12.57 8.25
CA LEU A 8 -0.54 -13.13 9.60
C LEU A 8 -1.53 -12.38 10.54
N TYR A 9 -1.85 -11.12 10.27
CA TYR A 9 -2.69 -10.29 11.17
C TYR A 9 -4.01 -9.82 10.55
N SER A 10 -4.43 -10.44 9.44
CA SER A 10 -5.78 -10.27 8.90
C SER A 10 -6.85 -10.57 9.98
N PRO A 11 -7.76 -9.62 10.26
CA PRO A 11 -8.85 -9.79 11.22
C PRO A 11 -9.82 -10.93 10.82
N ASP A 12 -10.06 -11.12 9.53
CA ASP A 12 -10.96 -12.14 8.95
C ASP A 12 -10.21 -13.47 8.68
N TRP A 13 -9.60 -14.06 9.72
CA TRP A 13 -8.82 -15.32 9.65
C TRP A 13 -9.67 -16.59 9.46
N HIS A 14 -10.61 -16.60 8.51
CA HIS A 14 -11.42 -17.79 8.24
C HIS A 14 -10.73 -18.76 7.27
N TYR A 15 -9.74 -18.29 6.48
CA TYR A 15 -9.05 -19.07 5.44
C TYR A 15 -7.54 -19.22 5.73
N CYS A 16 -7.23 -19.96 6.80
CA CYS A 16 -5.89 -20.12 7.37
C CYS A 16 -4.81 -20.63 6.38
N SER A 17 -5.18 -21.47 5.41
CA SER A 17 -4.24 -22.08 4.43
C SER A 17 -4.45 -21.59 2.99
N THR A 18 -5.69 -21.26 2.62
CA THR A 18 -6.03 -20.87 1.25
C THR A 18 -5.48 -19.50 0.86
N MET A 19 -5.56 -18.51 1.75
CA MET A 19 -5.12 -17.14 1.44
C MET A 19 -3.59 -17.03 1.27
N PRO A 20 -2.76 -17.61 2.15
CA PRO A 20 -1.30 -17.61 1.95
C PRO A 20 -0.89 -18.34 0.66
N THR A 21 -1.51 -19.49 0.37
CA THR A 21 -1.21 -20.27 -0.84
C THR A 21 -1.57 -19.49 -2.10
N PHE A 22 -2.74 -18.86 -2.12
CA PHE A 22 -3.17 -18.01 -3.24
C PHE A 22 -2.20 -16.84 -3.45
N LEU A 23 -1.82 -16.12 -2.39
CA LEU A 23 -0.92 -14.98 -2.48
C LEU A 23 0.49 -15.39 -2.91
N PHE A 24 0.97 -16.54 -2.46
CA PHE A 24 2.25 -17.09 -2.91
C PHE A 24 2.23 -17.40 -4.40
N LEU A 25 1.23 -18.17 -4.88
CA LEU A 25 1.10 -18.51 -6.29
C LEU A 25 0.92 -17.26 -7.16
N TYR A 26 0.09 -16.32 -6.70
CA TYR A 26 -0.11 -15.04 -7.36
C TYR A 26 1.21 -14.26 -7.50
N GLY A 27 1.99 -14.16 -6.41
CA GLY A 27 3.27 -13.46 -6.41
C GLY A 27 4.30 -14.10 -7.34
N VAL A 28 4.37 -15.44 -7.37
CA VAL A 28 5.26 -16.19 -8.27
C VAL A 28 4.90 -15.93 -9.73
N VAL A 29 3.61 -16.03 -10.08
CA VAL A 29 3.14 -15.79 -11.45
C VAL A 29 3.40 -14.35 -11.87
N PHE A 30 3.08 -13.39 -11.00
CA PHE A 30 3.34 -11.98 -11.27
C PHE A 30 4.83 -11.70 -11.49
N ALA A 31 5.71 -12.22 -10.63
CA ALA A 31 7.16 -12.04 -10.75
C ALA A 31 7.72 -12.67 -12.03
N ALA A 32 7.27 -13.88 -12.39
CA ALA A 32 7.67 -14.55 -13.62
C ALA A 32 7.28 -13.72 -14.86
N ILE A 33 6.02 -13.28 -14.95
CA ILE A 33 5.53 -12.45 -16.06
C ILE A 33 6.29 -11.12 -16.12
N HIS A 34 6.45 -10.44 -14.98
CA HIS A 34 7.15 -9.16 -14.91
C HIS A 34 8.61 -9.27 -15.37
N SER A 35 9.30 -10.37 -15.02
CA SER A 35 10.70 -10.60 -15.42
C SER A 35 10.87 -10.80 -16.93
N VAL A 36 9.87 -11.40 -17.61
CA VAL A 36 9.93 -11.71 -19.04
C VAL A 36 9.51 -10.51 -19.88
N VAL A 37 8.46 -9.80 -19.47
CA VAL A 37 7.82 -8.77 -20.31
C VAL A 37 8.46 -7.38 -20.11
N ARG A 38 9.27 -7.17 -19.05
CA ARG A 38 9.91 -5.87 -18.70
C ARG A 38 8.94 -4.69 -18.79
N PHE A 39 7.69 -4.91 -18.39
CA PHE A 39 6.62 -3.94 -18.56
C PHE A 39 6.61 -3.00 -17.35
N GLU A 40 7.25 -1.84 -17.46
CA GLU A 40 7.26 -0.83 -16.37
C GLU A 40 5.83 -0.43 -15.97
N ILE A 41 4.93 -0.32 -16.95
CA ILE A 41 3.49 -0.03 -16.75
C ILE A 41 2.77 -1.16 -15.99
N GLY A 42 3.25 -2.40 -16.11
CA GLY A 42 2.59 -3.58 -15.52
C GLY A 42 2.62 -3.54 -14.00
N PHE A 43 3.74 -3.07 -13.43
CA PHE A 43 3.87 -2.86 -12.00
C PHE A 43 2.92 -1.76 -11.50
N GLU A 44 2.81 -0.66 -12.23
CA GLU A 44 1.95 0.48 -11.86
C GLU A 44 0.47 0.08 -11.86
N VAL A 45 0.01 -0.57 -12.93
CA VAL A 45 -1.38 -1.05 -13.04
C VAL A 45 -1.68 -2.06 -11.94
N HIS A 46 -0.78 -3.01 -11.71
CA HIS A 46 -0.92 -3.98 -10.63
C HIS A 46 -1.02 -3.31 -9.27
N TYR A 47 -0.17 -2.33 -9.01
CA TYR A 47 -0.13 -1.56 -7.77
C TYR A 47 -1.44 -0.78 -7.53
N VAL A 48 -1.98 -0.13 -8.55
CA VAL A 48 -3.29 0.56 -8.48
C VAL A 48 -4.42 -0.42 -8.17
N ILE A 49 -4.45 -1.57 -8.84
CA ILE A 49 -5.44 -2.62 -8.60
C ILE A 49 -5.38 -3.11 -7.14
N LEU A 50 -4.19 -3.37 -6.60
CA LEU A 50 -4.03 -3.75 -5.20
C LEU A 50 -4.54 -2.66 -4.25
N CYS A 51 -4.24 -1.38 -4.52
CA CYS A 51 -4.76 -0.28 -3.71
C CYS A 51 -6.30 -0.25 -3.71
N LEU A 52 -6.92 -0.43 -4.87
CA LEU A 52 -8.39 -0.48 -5.01
C LEU A 52 -9.00 -1.67 -4.26
N PHE A 53 -8.32 -2.82 -4.17
CA PHE A 53 -8.79 -3.93 -3.34
C PHE A 53 -8.58 -3.69 -1.84
N TYR A 54 -7.51 -2.99 -1.46
CA TYR A 54 -7.20 -2.74 -0.05
C TYR A 54 -8.07 -1.64 0.58
N ILE A 55 -8.44 -0.61 -0.18
CA ILE A 55 -9.25 0.52 0.34
C ILE A 55 -10.61 0.07 0.91
N PRO A 56 -11.45 -0.73 0.21
CA PRO A 56 -12.73 -1.20 0.75
C PRO A 56 -12.57 -2.01 2.04
N ARG A 57 -11.53 -2.84 2.10
CA ARG A 57 -11.22 -3.65 3.28
C ARG A 57 -10.80 -2.78 4.47
N MET A 58 -9.94 -1.81 4.23
CA MET A 58 -9.54 -0.82 5.25
C MET A 58 -10.73 0.01 5.72
N TYR A 59 -11.59 0.42 4.79
CA TYR A 59 -12.80 1.18 5.08
C TYR A 59 -13.78 0.40 5.96
N LYS A 60 -13.96 -0.91 5.69
CA LYS A 60 -14.73 -1.81 6.57
C LYS A 60 -14.21 -1.71 8.01
N TYR A 61 -12.92 -1.89 8.27
CA TYR A 61 -12.42 -1.82 9.65
C TYR A 61 -12.48 -0.41 10.25
N TYR A 62 -12.33 0.63 9.43
CA TYR A 62 -12.41 2.02 9.87
C TYR A 62 -13.79 2.39 10.46
N ILE A 63 -14.87 1.87 9.87
CA ILE A 63 -16.23 2.14 10.39
C ILE A 63 -16.54 1.38 11.68
N TYR A 64 -15.93 0.22 11.90
CA TYR A 64 -16.20 -0.62 13.07
C TYR A 64 -15.33 -0.28 14.29
N THR A 65 -14.09 0.17 14.09
CA THR A 65 -13.20 0.51 15.21
C THR A 65 -13.71 1.74 15.97
N GLN A 66 -13.66 1.71 17.31
CA GLN A 66 -13.98 2.86 18.15
C GLN A 66 -12.73 3.66 18.57
N ASP A 67 -11.54 3.11 18.35
CA ASP A 67 -10.27 3.71 18.78
C ASP A 67 -9.93 4.98 17.95
N VAL A 68 -9.71 6.09 18.66
CA VAL A 68 -9.40 7.40 18.07
C VAL A 68 -8.02 7.41 17.40
N TYR A 69 -7.04 6.71 17.98
CA TYR A 69 -5.69 6.59 17.43
C TYR A 69 -5.69 5.72 16.18
N ALA A 70 -6.45 4.63 16.15
CA ALA A 70 -6.63 3.79 14.96
C ALA A 70 -7.26 4.62 13.81
N LYS A 71 -8.32 5.39 14.08
CA LYS A 71 -8.91 6.29 13.07
C LYS A 71 -7.92 7.34 12.58
N ARG A 72 -7.05 7.87 13.45
CA ARG A 72 -5.99 8.79 13.05
C ARG A 72 -4.98 8.12 12.13
N LEU A 73 -4.56 6.89 12.41
CA LEU A 73 -3.67 6.11 11.54
C LEU A 73 -4.30 5.87 10.16
N ALA A 74 -5.58 5.53 10.09
CA ALA A 74 -6.28 5.36 8.82
C ALA A 74 -6.31 6.66 7.99
N LYS A 75 -6.53 7.81 8.64
CA LYS A 75 -6.46 9.12 7.97
C LYS A 75 -5.04 9.44 7.49
N LEU A 76 -4.02 9.14 8.30
CA LEU A 76 -2.61 9.31 7.93
C LEU A 76 -2.24 8.42 6.74
N TYR A 77 -2.71 7.17 6.71
CA TYR A 77 -2.58 6.27 5.56
C TYR A 77 -3.13 6.90 4.28
N VAL A 78 -4.38 7.39 4.29
CA VAL A 78 -4.97 8.04 3.11
C VAL A 78 -4.17 9.28 2.71
N ALA A 79 -3.78 10.10 3.70
CA ALA A 79 -3.03 11.32 3.45
C ALA A 79 -1.62 11.07 2.88
N THR A 80 -0.94 10.01 3.29
CA THR A 80 0.36 9.64 2.69
C THR A 80 0.20 8.97 1.34
N LEU A 81 -0.86 8.19 1.13
CA LEU A 81 -1.17 7.62 -0.19
C LEU A 81 -1.37 8.73 -1.22
N LEU A 82 -2.25 9.69 -0.92
CA LEU A 82 -2.53 10.82 -1.81
C LEU A 82 -1.29 11.66 -2.08
N ARG A 83 -0.49 11.96 -1.04
CA ARG A 83 0.76 12.72 -1.20
C ARG A 83 1.79 11.98 -2.04
N GLY A 84 1.98 10.68 -1.79
CA GLY A 84 2.84 9.84 -2.60
C GLY A 84 2.40 9.84 -4.07
N SER A 85 1.12 9.57 -4.33
CA SER A 85 0.57 9.57 -5.70
C SER A 85 0.75 10.91 -6.40
N LEU A 86 0.55 12.04 -5.71
CA LEU A 86 0.81 13.37 -6.28
C LEU A 86 2.29 13.57 -6.60
N CYS A 87 3.20 13.18 -5.72
CA CYS A 87 4.64 13.25 -5.98
C CYS A 87 5.03 12.42 -7.21
N TRP A 88 4.52 11.20 -7.34
CA TRP A 88 4.76 10.34 -8.49
C TRP A 88 4.15 10.88 -9.78
N LEU A 89 2.91 11.35 -9.76
CA LEU A 89 2.25 11.93 -10.94
C LEU A 89 2.95 13.20 -11.41
N ASN A 90 3.30 14.10 -10.49
CA ASN A 90 3.98 15.34 -10.84
C ASN A 90 5.36 15.08 -11.45
N ASP A 91 6.12 14.12 -10.90
CA ASP A 91 7.43 13.73 -11.41
C ASP A 91 7.33 13.13 -12.82
N ASN A 92 6.32 12.29 -13.08
CA ASN A 92 6.10 11.71 -14.41
C ASN A 92 5.60 12.73 -15.44
N VAL A 93 4.64 13.59 -15.08
CA VAL A 93 4.01 14.53 -16.03
C VAL A 93 4.90 15.73 -16.31
N PHE A 94 5.59 16.25 -15.31
CA PHE A 94 6.38 17.48 -15.41
C PHE A 94 7.89 17.22 -15.36
N CYS A 95 8.36 16.00 -15.67
CA CYS A 95 9.76 15.61 -15.59
C CYS A 95 10.71 16.60 -16.30
N ILE A 96 10.36 17.02 -17.52
CA ILE A 96 11.18 17.95 -18.31
C ILE A 96 11.26 19.32 -17.64
N GLU A 97 10.14 19.82 -17.13
CA GLU A 97 10.08 21.14 -16.50
C GLU A 97 10.78 21.15 -15.14
N ILE A 98 10.50 20.15 -14.29
CA ILE A 98 11.09 20.01 -12.96
C ILE A 98 12.60 19.75 -13.04
N SER A 99 13.08 18.99 -14.03
CA SER A 99 14.52 18.75 -14.21
C SER A 99 15.29 20.00 -14.64
N SER A 100 14.61 21.00 -15.21
CA SER A 100 15.21 22.28 -15.59
C SER A 100 15.29 23.28 -14.42
N TRP A 101 14.64 23.00 -13.29
CA TRP A 101 14.63 23.89 -12.13
C TRP A 101 16.00 23.93 -11.44
N PRO A 102 16.34 25.05 -10.78
CA PRO A 102 17.59 25.17 -10.03
C PRO A 102 17.71 24.16 -8.87
N ILE A 103 16.58 23.64 -8.38
CA ILE A 103 16.52 22.60 -7.36
C ILE A 103 15.52 21.54 -7.81
N ASN A 104 15.98 20.30 -7.97
CA ASN A 104 15.11 19.17 -8.27
C ASN A 104 14.54 18.59 -6.95
N PRO A 105 13.21 18.62 -6.72
CA PRO A 105 12.57 18.09 -5.53
C PRO A 105 12.60 16.55 -5.43
N GLN A 106 13.03 15.84 -6.48
CA GLN A 106 13.11 14.38 -6.55
C GLN A 106 11.76 13.72 -6.22
N GLY A 107 10.74 13.99 -7.04
CA GLY A 107 9.36 13.55 -6.79
C GLY A 107 9.24 12.03 -6.63
N HIS A 108 10.00 11.25 -7.41
CA HIS A 108 10.08 9.80 -7.23
C HIS A 108 10.67 9.38 -5.87
N ALA A 109 11.68 10.08 -5.35
CA ALA A 109 12.24 9.78 -4.04
C ALA A 109 11.24 10.12 -2.92
N LEU A 110 10.53 11.24 -3.05
CA LEU A 110 9.44 11.60 -2.13
C LEU A 110 8.28 10.60 -2.19
N TRP A 111 7.96 10.07 -3.37
CA TRP A 111 7.00 8.97 -3.51
C TRP A 111 7.42 7.78 -2.64
N HIS A 112 8.66 7.28 -2.77
CA HIS A 112 9.16 6.18 -1.93
C HIS A 112 9.03 6.46 -0.43
N LEU A 113 9.38 7.68 0.00
CA LEU A 113 9.26 8.09 1.40
C LEU A 113 7.80 8.01 1.89
N PHE A 114 6.87 8.61 1.15
CA PHE A 114 5.45 8.57 1.50
C PHE A 114 4.88 7.16 1.43
N MET A 115 5.34 6.33 0.49
CA MET A 115 4.93 4.93 0.40
C MET A 115 5.44 4.07 1.56
N GLY A 116 6.64 4.37 2.07
CA GLY A 116 7.16 3.77 3.29
C GLY A 116 6.29 4.11 4.50
N PHE A 117 5.96 5.39 4.70
CA PHE A 117 5.05 5.79 5.78
C PHE A 117 3.63 5.22 5.61
N ASN A 118 3.11 5.18 4.39
CA ASN A 118 1.84 4.57 4.07
C ASN A 118 1.79 3.09 4.50
N SER A 119 2.83 2.33 4.13
CA SER A 119 2.98 0.93 4.49
C SER A 119 3.10 0.75 6.01
N TYR A 120 3.76 1.67 6.71
CA TYR A 120 3.80 1.64 8.17
C TYR A 120 2.41 1.88 8.79
N PHE A 121 1.72 2.96 8.41
CA PHE A 121 0.43 3.33 8.99
C PHE A 121 -0.67 2.29 8.74
N VAL A 122 -0.73 1.71 7.53
CA VAL A 122 -1.75 0.68 7.20
C VAL A 122 -1.54 -0.58 8.05
N ASN A 123 -0.29 -1.01 8.22
CA ASN A 123 0.04 -2.18 9.02
C ASN A 123 -0.28 -1.94 10.50
N THR A 124 0.13 -0.79 11.05
CA THR A 124 -0.16 -0.45 12.45
C THR A 124 -1.66 -0.36 12.69
N PHE A 125 -2.43 0.26 11.79
CA PHE A 125 -3.89 0.32 11.88
C PHE A 125 -4.52 -1.08 11.95
N LEU A 126 -4.11 -1.99 11.08
CA LEU A 126 -4.64 -3.35 11.05
C LEU A 126 -4.26 -4.14 12.31
N MET A 127 -3.06 -3.92 12.85
CA MET A 127 -2.65 -4.49 14.14
C MET A 127 -3.55 -4.01 15.28
N PHE A 128 -3.91 -2.72 15.32
CA PHE A 128 -4.88 -2.19 16.28
C PHE A 128 -6.26 -2.84 16.13
N CYS A 129 -6.80 -2.90 14.91
CA CYS A 129 -8.10 -3.55 14.68
C CYS A 129 -8.07 -5.03 15.07
N ARG A 130 -6.94 -5.72 14.87
CA ARG A 130 -6.78 -7.11 15.28
C ARG A 130 -6.68 -7.28 16.79
N ALA A 131 -6.03 -6.34 17.50
CA ALA A 131 -5.99 -6.34 18.95
C ALA A 131 -7.40 -6.14 19.53
N GLU A 132 -8.16 -5.16 19.02
CA GLU A 132 -9.55 -4.89 19.41
C GLU A 132 -10.48 -6.11 19.21
N GLN A 133 -10.26 -6.89 18.15
CA GLN A 133 -11.01 -8.15 17.95
C GLN A 133 -10.67 -9.28 18.92
N ARG A 134 -9.50 -9.22 19.57
CA ARG A 134 -9.01 -10.26 20.49
C ARG A 134 -9.25 -9.92 21.96
N GLY A 135 -9.55 -8.66 22.30
CA GLY A 135 -9.84 -8.21 23.66
C GLY A 135 -9.58 -6.74 23.86
#